data_AF-A0A059Q1S6-F1
#
_entry.id   AF-A0A059Q1S6-F1
#
_cell.length_a   1.000
_cell.length_b   1.000
_cell.length_c   1.000
_cell.angle_alpha   90.00
_cell.angle_beta   90.00
_cell.angle_gamma   90.00
#
_symmetry.space_group_name_H-M   'P 1'
#
loop_
_entity.id
_entity.type
_entity.pdbx_description
1 polymer ?
#
loop_
_entity_poly.entity_id
_entity_poly.type
_entity_poly.pdbx_seq_one_letter_code
_entity_poly.pdbx_strand_id
1 'polypeptide(L)'
;MAPPRSLAGAAIAATAAAIVLSCLFYRRKCARLAARVREVEASLAVAAEKVAAERRGRVRAQQSLRRALSQQESRSDEARPAKAAAPASYPLAPIGTVQSCFSTRNGTPRQPLVVTLARATVALDPARVPAAALEGLASYSHCWILYVFHLNTDLDKLWKDPARSKLKAKVRVPRLKGGKMGVLATRSPHRPNPIGLSVAKVEAVDGHALLLSGVDLVDGTPVLDIKPYLPYSDSVKGAAVPNWLEVDGALAVESVHFSEHFMSALSTCWTHVQQQSLYASADEFQDLIKQVLSWDIRSISQRTRPHQVSMEADANGHCGEDTEDDHRDAGRCGVVYHLHLEGIDVSYRIDQGSNIVVKDATLLPDVVQKRHGYLAWRDKLGSSVL
;
A
#
# COMPACT_ATOMS: atom_id res chain seq x y z
N MET A 1 1.50 -46.12 -77.88
CA MET A 1 2.54 -45.95 -76.83
C MET A 1 1.88 -45.31 -75.63
N ALA A 2 1.89 -45.98 -74.47
CA ALA A 2 1.29 -45.45 -73.24
C ALA A 2 2.04 -44.20 -72.76
N PRO A 3 1.36 -43.11 -72.35
CA PRO A 3 2.02 -41.97 -71.73
C PRO A 3 2.49 -42.36 -70.31
N PRO A 4 3.57 -41.77 -69.79
CA PRO A 4 4.26 -42.29 -68.62
C PRO A 4 3.48 -41.97 -67.35
N ARG A 5 2.70 -42.93 -66.85
CA ARG A 5 2.11 -42.89 -65.50
C ARG A 5 3.15 -42.81 -64.37
N SER A 6 4.45 -42.94 -64.68
CA SER A 6 5.55 -42.93 -63.70
C SER A 6 5.98 -41.53 -63.23
N LEU A 7 5.77 -40.48 -64.04
CA LEU A 7 6.27 -39.12 -63.72
C LEU A 7 5.41 -38.38 -62.69
N ALA A 8 4.07 -38.52 -62.75
CA ALA A 8 3.16 -37.90 -61.78
C ALA A 8 3.26 -38.52 -60.38
N GLY A 9 3.44 -39.85 -60.30
CA GLY A 9 3.65 -40.56 -59.04
C GLY A 9 4.98 -40.18 -58.36
N ALA A 10 6.04 -39.96 -59.16
CA ALA A 10 7.35 -39.54 -58.66
C ALA A 10 7.31 -38.11 -58.08
N ALA A 11 6.58 -37.18 -58.69
CA ALA A 11 6.45 -35.80 -58.21
C ALA A 11 5.65 -35.70 -56.88
N ILE A 12 4.59 -36.50 -56.73
CA ILE A 12 3.81 -36.59 -55.49
C ILE A 12 4.64 -37.24 -54.38
N ALA A 13 5.42 -38.29 -54.70
CA ALA A 13 6.32 -38.92 -53.74
C ALA A 13 7.44 -37.97 -53.28
N ALA A 14 8.01 -37.16 -54.18
CA ALA A 14 9.06 -36.19 -53.85
C ALA A 14 8.55 -35.05 -52.96
N THR A 15 7.34 -34.53 -53.22
CA THR A 15 6.72 -33.50 -52.38
C THR A 15 6.30 -34.02 -51.01
N ALA A 16 5.73 -35.23 -50.93
CA ALA A 16 5.45 -35.91 -49.66
C ALA A 16 6.73 -36.14 -48.85
N ALA A 17 7.81 -36.60 -49.49
CA ALA A 17 9.11 -36.77 -48.85
C ALA A 17 9.69 -35.44 -48.33
N ALA A 18 9.57 -34.35 -49.10
CA ALA A 18 10.02 -33.02 -48.68
C ALA A 18 9.23 -32.48 -47.48
N ILE A 19 7.91 -32.70 -47.43
CA ILE A 19 7.06 -32.34 -46.28
C ILE A 19 7.47 -33.14 -45.05
N VAL A 20 7.69 -34.46 -45.18
CA VAL A 20 8.14 -35.32 -44.07
C VAL A 20 9.51 -34.86 -43.56
N LEU A 21 10.46 -34.58 -44.45
CA LEU A 21 11.78 -34.02 -44.11
C LEU A 21 11.68 -32.67 -43.39
N SER A 22 10.82 -31.78 -43.87
CA SER A 22 10.56 -30.48 -43.24
C SER A 22 9.94 -30.62 -41.84
N CYS A 23 8.94 -31.48 -41.68
CA CYS A 23 8.33 -31.81 -40.39
C CYS A 23 9.33 -32.43 -39.40
N LEU A 24 10.21 -33.32 -39.87
CA LEU A 24 11.28 -33.91 -39.05
C LEU A 24 12.31 -32.86 -38.65
N PHE A 25 12.67 -31.95 -39.56
CA PHE A 25 13.55 -30.83 -39.27
C PHE A 25 12.94 -29.89 -38.22
N TYR A 26 11.66 -29.54 -38.37
CA TYR A 26 10.93 -28.71 -37.42
C TYR A 26 10.81 -29.39 -36.04
N ARG A 27 10.47 -30.69 -35.99
CA ARG A 27 10.45 -31.48 -34.74
C ARG A 27 11.81 -31.49 -34.04
N ARG A 28 12.91 -31.70 -34.78
CA ARG A 28 14.27 -31.65 -34.23
C ARG A 28 14.61 -30.24 -33.72
N LYS A 29 14.20 -29.19 -34.43
CA LYS A 29 14.39 -27.80 -34.01
C LYS A 29 13.59 -27.49 -32.73
N CYS A 30 12.33 -27.91 -32.65
CA CYS A 30 11.50 -27.79 -31.44
C CYS A 30 12.10 -28.54 -30.25
N ALA A 31 12.55 -29.78 -30.44
CA ALA A 31 13.20 -30.55 -29.37
C ALA A 31 14.48 -29.88 -28.87
N ARG A 32 15.30 -29.33 -29.78
CA ARG A 32 16.52 -28.58 -29.44
C ARG A 32 16.20 -27.27 -28.70
N LEU A 33 15.17 -26.55 -29.13
CA LEU A 33 14.69 -25.34 -28.45
C LEU A 33 14.18 -25.67 -27.04
N ALA A 34 13.36 -26.73 -26.89
CA ALA A 34 12.86 -27.18 -25.60
C ALA A 34 13.98 -27.63 -24.65
N ALA A 35 15.05 -28.25 -25.17
CA ALA A 35 16.23 -28.56 -24.38
C ALA A 35 16.97 -27.30 -23.90
N ARG A 36 17.17 -26.30 -24.79
CA ARG A 36 17.78 -25.01 -24.42
C ARG A 36 16.94 -24.22 -23.43
N VAL A 37 15.61 -24.26 -23.55
CA VAL A 37 14.70 -23.62 -22.59
C VAL A 37 14.90 -24.23 -21.20
N ARG A 38 14.88 -25.57 -21.07
CA ARG A 38 15.13 -26.26 -19.80
C ARG A 38 16.52 -25.96 -19.22
N GLU A 39 17.54 -25.90 -20.07
CA GLU A 39 18.90 -25.57 -19.65
C GLU A 39 19.01 -24.13 -19.12
N VAL A 40 18.37 -23.18 -19.80
CA VAL A 40 18.31 -21.77 -19.39
C VAL A 40 17.50 -21.60 -18.11
N GLU A 41 16.36 -22.29 -17.98
CA GLU A 41 15.54 -22.32 -16.76
C GLU A 41 16.33 -22.86 -15.56
N ALA A 42 17.03 -23.98 -15.73
CA ALA A 42 17.89 -24.54 -14.69
C ALA A 42 19.03 -23.58 -14.33
N SER A 43 19.68 -22.96 -15.32
CA SER A 43 20.72 -21.97 -15.10
C SER A 43 20.20 -20.73 -14.38
N LEU A 44 18.99 -20.27 -14.71
CA LEU A 44 18.31 -19.15 -14.07
C LEU A 44 17.98 -19.48 -12.61
N ALA A 45 17.50 -20.69 -12.32
CA ALA A 45 17.21 -21.15 -10.96
C ALA A 45 18.48 -21.15 -10.08
N VAL A 46 19.58 -21.71 -10.60
CA VAL A 46 20.87 -21.71 -9.90
C VAL A 46 21.39 -20.28 -9.67
N ALA A 47 21.28 -19.40 -10.68
CA ALA A 47 21.66 -18.00 -10.54
C ALA A 47 20.80 -17.27 -9.50
N ALA A 48 19.50 -17.52 -9.47
CA ALA A 48 18.58 -16.96 -8.50
C ALA A 48 18.92 -17.39 -7.07
N GLU A 49 19.25 -18.67 -6.87
CA GLU A 49 19.67 -19.22 -5.58
C GLU A 49 20.97 -18.58 -5.10
N LYS A 50 21.97 -18.44 -5.98
CA LYS A 50 23.25 -17.78 -5.66
C LYS A 50 23.04 -16.33 -5.22
N VAL A 51 22.19 -15.58 -5.95
CA VAL A 51 21.83 -14.21 -5.58
C VAL A 51 21.10 -14.17 -4.23
N ALA A 52 20.23 -15.14 -3.94
CA ALA A 52 19.55 -15.24 -2.66
C ALA A 52 20.54 -15.52 -1.52
N ALA A 53 21.49 -16.44 -1.72
CA ALA A 53 22.54 -16.75 -0.75
C ALA A 53 23.45 -15.54 -0.46
N GLU A 54 23.89 -14.81 -1.48
CA GLU A 54 24.67 -13.58 -1.31
C GLU A 54 23.89 -12.50 -0.55
N ARG A 55 22.58 -12.38 -0.79
CA ARG A 55 21.72 -11.46 -0.03
C ARG A 55 21.66 -11.85 1.44
N ARG A 56 21.48 -13.14 1.75
CA ARG A 56 21.49 -13.65 3.13
C ARG A 56 22.83 -13.36 3.82
N GLY A 57 23.95 -13.59 3.13
CA GLY A 57 25.30 -13.28 3.63
C GLY A 57 25.48 -11.80 3.96
N ARG A 58 25.09 -10.91 3.05
CA ARG A 58 25.14 -9.45 3.26
C ARG A 58 24.30 -8.99 4.45
N VAL A 59 23.08 -9.53 4.59
CA VAL A 59 22.20 -9.19 5.73
C VAL A 59 22.83 -9.63 7.06
N ARG A 60 23.40 -10.84 7.13
CA ARG A 60 24.08 -11.32 8.34
C ARG A 60 25.28 -10.46 8.70
N ALA A 61 26.12 -10.11 7.71
CA ALA A 61 27.29 -9.25 7.92
C ALA A 61 26.88 -7.84 8.38
N GLN A 62 25.80 -7.28 7.83
CA GLN A 62 25.27 -6.00 8.28
C GLN A 62 24.75 -6.06 9.72
N GLN A 63 24.07 -7.15 10.10
CA GLN A 63 23.61 -7.35 11.47
C GLN A 63 24.77 -7.53 12.46
N SER A 64 25.81 -8.28 12.10
CA SER A 64 26.99 -8.44 12.96
C SER A 64 27.73 -7.11 13.15
N LEU A 65 27.85 -6.31 12.09
CA LEU A 65 28.44 -4.96 12.19
C LEU A 65 27.63 -4.05 13.12
N ARG A 66 26.29 -4.01 12.98
CA ARG A 66 25.43 -3.22 13.88
C ARG A 66 25.59 -3.63 15.35
N ARG A 67 25.66 -4.94 15.63
CA ARG A 67 25.89 -5.44 16.99
C ARG A 67 27.26 -5.01 17.54
N ALA A 68 28.31 -5.10 16.72
CA ALA A 68 29.66 -4.68 17.12
C ALA A 68 29.72 -3.18 17.44
N LEU A 69 29.10 -2.34 16.60
CA LEU A 69 29.04 -0.89 16.82
C LEU A 69 28.26 -0.54 18.10
N SER A 70 27.12 -1.18 18.34
CA SER A 70 26.33 -0.97 19.56
C SER A 70 27.07 -1.39 20.83
N GLN A 71 27.87 -2.46 20.78
CA GLN A 71 28.72 -2.89 21.92
C GLN A 71 29.95 -2.00 22.14
N GLN A 72 30.41 -1.30 21.09
CA GLN A 72 31.54 -0.38 21.18
C GLN A 72 31.13 0.92 21.87
N GLU A 73 29.94 1.44 21.59
CA GLU A 73 29.37 2.61 22.28
C GLU A 73 29.25 2.37 23.79
N SER A 74 28.69 1.22 24.22
CA SER A 74 28.54 0.89 25.64
C SER A 74 29.87 0.75 26.40
N ARG A 75 30.96 0.36 25.73
CA ARG A 75 32.30 0.25 26.33
C ARG A 75 33.02 1.60 26.46
N SER A 76 32.67 2.57 25.62
CA SER A 76 33.31 3.89 25.63
C SER A 76 32.78 4.84 26.70
N ASP A 77 31.58 4.57 27.22
CA ASP A 77 30.94 5.38 28.26
C ASP A 77 31.49 5.13 29.68
N GLU A 78 32.16 4.00 29.94
CA GLU A 78 32.75 3.69 31.26
C GLU A 78 33.97 4.57 31.62
N ALA A 79 34.54 5.33 30.66
CA ALA A 79 35.82 6.04 30.83
C ALA A 79 35.75 7.57 30.77
N ARG A 80 34.56 8.20 30.64
CA ARG A 80 34.42 9.68 30.58
C ARG A 80 33.76 10.26 31.84
N PRO A 81 34.27 11.40 32.38
CA PRO A 81 33.62 12.10 33.48
C PRO A 81 32.26 12.66 33.03
N ALA A 82 31.29 12.62 33.94
CA ALA A 82 29.86 12.92 33.74
C ALA A 82 29.57 14.36 33.29
N LYS A 83 29.81 14.66 32.01
CA LYS A 83 29.00 15.64 31.28
C LYS A 83 27.79 14.85 30.79
N ALA A 84 26.58 15.23 31.20
CA ALA A 84 25.34 14.51 30.92
C ALA A 84 25.33 13.98 29.48
N ALA A 85 25.58 12.67 29.34
CA ALA A 85 25.62 12.01 28.03
C ALA A 85 24.25 12.22 27.38
N ALA A 86 24.25 12.61 26.11
CA ALA A 86 23.01 12.74 25.36
C ALA A 86 22.25 11.40 25.41
N PRO A 87 20.92 11.41 25.60
CA PRO A 87 20.17 10.17 25.75
C PRO A 87 20.30 9.34 24.47
N ALA A 88 20.50 8.02 24.64
CA ALA A 88 20.64 7.08 23.53
C ALA A 88 19.39 7.01 22.64
N SER A 89 18.23 7.44 23.16
CA SER A 89 16.98 7.58 22.42
C SER A 89 16.18 8.78 22.92
N TYR A 90 15.33 9.34 22.06
CA TYR A 90 14.40 10.40 22.42
C TYR A 90 13.00 9.78 22.57
N PRO A 91 12.47 9.63 23.80
CA PRO A 91 11.17 9.03 24.00
C PRO A 91 10.10 9.96 23.43
N LEU A 92 9.31 9.45 22.49
CA LEU A 92 8.13 10.11 21.95
C LEU A 92 6.91 9.35 22.43
N ALA A 93 5.99 10.05 23.09
CA ALA A 93 4.73 9.49 23.53
C ALA A 93 3.59 10.09 22.70
N PRO A 94 2.59 9.29 22.28
CA PRO A 94 1.45 9.82 21.55
C PRO A 94 0.72 10.89 22.34
N ILE A 95 0.33 11.98 21.67
CA ILE A 95 -0.49 13.07 22.22
C ILE A 95 -1.98 12.88 21.91
N GLY A 96 -2.31 11.93 21.05
CA GLY A 96 -3.67 11.64 20.64
C GLY A 96 -3.75 10.43 19.72
N THR A 97 -4.96 10.10 19.30
CA THR A 97 -5.24 8.97 18.40
C THR A 97 -6.20 9.39 17.30
N VAL A 98 -5.93 8.91 16.09
CA VAL A 98 -6.75 9.14 14.90
C VAL A 98 -7.97 8.20 14.92
N GLN A 99 -9.14 8.78 14.72
CA GLN A 99 -10.39 8.11 14.33
C GLN A 99 -10.61 8.37 12.84
N SER A 100 -10.36 7.38 11.99
CA SER A 100 -10.29 7.56 10.53
C SER A 100 -11.46 6.90 9.79
N CYS A 101 -11.78 7.43 8.61
CA CYS A 101 -12.62 6.72 7.65
C CYS A 101 -12.00 5.39 7.20
N PHE A 102 -10.67 5.23 7.25
CA PHE A 102 -9.97 4.01 6.82
C PHE A 102 -9.81 3.00 7.97
N SER A 103 -10.59 1.92 7.96
CA SER A 103 -10.52 0.87 9.00
C SER A 103 -9.27 0.00 8.91
N THR A 104 -8.66 -0.12 7.73
CA THR A 104 -7.44 -0.92 7.53
C THR A 104 -6.43 -0.18 6.68
N ARG A 105 -5.17 -0.63 6.69
CA ARG A 105 -4.12 -0.11 5.80
C ARG A 105 -4.46 -0.26 4.32
N ASN A 106 -5.27 -1.26 3.98
CA ASN A 106 -5.66 -1.50 2.59
C ASN A 106 -6.79 -0.53 2.21
N GLY A 107 -6.52 0.33 1.23
CA GLY A 107 -7.42 1.39 0.83
C GLY A 107 -7.02 2.77 1.32
N THR A 108 -6.17 2.87 2.36
CA THR A 108 -5.59 4.16 2.77
C THR A 108 -4.74 4.74 1.62
N PRO A 109 -4.92 6.03 1.26
CA PRO A 109 -4.14 6.68 0.22
C PRO A 109 -2.64 6.54 0.45
N ARG A 110 -1.87 6.47 -0.64
CA ARG A 110 -0.40 6.34 -0.52
C ARG A 110 0.27 7.63 -0.05
N GLN A 111 -0.40 8.77 -0.23
CA GLN A 111 0.08 10.12 0.02
C GLN A 111 -1.12 10.99 0.44
N PRO A 112 -0.90 12.04 1.25
CA PRO A 112 -1.98 12.93 1.67
C PRO A 112 -2.51 13.77 0.52
N LEU A 113 -3.71 14.32 0.69
CA LEU A 113 -4.43 15.22 -0.24
C LEU A 113 -4.80 14.62 -1.61
N VAL A 114 -4.43 13.36 -1.89
CA VAL A 114 -4.82 12.64 -3.12
C VAL A 114 -6.32 12.31 -3.11
N VAL A 115 -6.86 11.98 -1.94
CA VAL A 115 -8.29 11.76 -1.70
C VAL A 115 -8.74 12.88 -0.77
N THR A 116 -9.30 13.95 -1.33
CA THR A 116 -9.63 15.17 -0.57
C THR A 116 -10.79 14.94 0.40
N LEU A 117 -11.70 14.01 0.07
CA LEU A 117 -12.83 13.63 0.93
C LEU A 117 -12.44 12.70 2.09
N ALA A 118 -11.21 12.19 2.16
CA ALA A 118 -10.79 11.33 3.25
C ALA A 118 -10.77 12.12 4.57
N ARG A 119 -11.64 11.78 5.51
CA ARG A 119 -11.78 12.47 6.80
C ARG A 119 -11.22 11.65 7.95
N ALA A 120 -10.72 12.34 8.96
CA ALA A 120 -10.42 11.74 10.25
C ALA A 120 -10.56 12.78 11.38
N THR A 121 -10.93 12.31 12.57
CA THR A 121 -10.84 13.09 13.80
C THR A 121 -9.57 12.70 14.55
N VAL A 122 -8.75 13.67 14.94
CA VAL A 122 -7.69 13.45 15.93
C VAL A 122 -8.27 13.77 17.30
N ALA A 123 -8.36 12.75 18.17
CA ALA A 123 -8.73 12.93 19.57
C ALA A 123 -7.44 13.00 20.40
N LEU A 124 -7.16 14.17 20.99
CA LEU A 124 -6.04 14.36 21.89
C LEU A 124 -6.30 13.70 23.24
N ASP A 125 -5.24 13.20 23.87
CA ASP A 125 -5.25 12.71 25.24
C ASP A 125 -5.28 13.90 26.22
N PRO A 126 -6.40 14.15 26.94
CA PRO A 126 -6.51 15.28 27.86
C PRO A 126 -5.52 15.21 29.02
N ALA A 127 -4.99 14.02 29.35
CA ALA A 127 -3.97 13.87 30.38
C ALA A 127 -2.59 14.36 29.93
N ARG A 128 -2.38 14.54 28.62
CA ARG A 128 -1.10 14.96 28.01
C ARG A 128 -1.16 16.34 27.40
N VAL A 129 -2.24 16.68 26.72
CA VAL A 129 -2.39 17.94 25.99
C VAL A 129 -3.66 18.63 26.42
N PRO A 130 -3.57 19.82 27.06
CA PRO A 130 -4.75 20.61 27.38
C PRO A 130 -5.39 21.16 26.11
N ALA A 131 -6.72 21.23 26.05
CA ALA A 131 -7.49 21.73 24.90
C ALA A 131 -7.00 23.11 24.39
N ALA A 132 -6.56 24.00 25.28
CA ALA A 132 -6.01 25.31 24.93
C ALA A 132 -4.78 25.24 24.00
N ALA A 133 -4.08 24.10 23.92
CA ALA A 133 -2.99 23.90 22.98
C ALA A 133 -3.43 23.90 21.50
N LEU A 134 -4.73 23.73 21.23
CA LEU A 134 -5.31 23.85 19.89
C LEU A 134 -5.84 25.26 19.58
N GLU A 135 -5.75 26.21 20.51
CA GLU A 135 -6.20 27.58 20.29
C GLU A 135 -5.46 28.23 19.12
N GLY A 136 -6.20 28.89 18.23
CA GLY A 136 -5.67 29.50 17.00
C GLY A 136 -5.45 28.52 15.85
N LEU A 137 -5.48 27.20 16.06
CA LEU A 137 -5.26 26.23 14.97
C LEU A 137 -6.36 26.33 13.89
N ALA A 138 -7.59 26.64 14.27
CA ALA A 138 -8.71 26.83 13.35
C ALA A 138 -8.52 28.01 12.37
N SER A 139 -7.58 28.93 12.64
CA SER A 139 -7.24 30.03 11.73
C SER A 139 -6.33 29.59 10.57
N TYR A 140 -5.76 28.39 10.63
CA TYR A 140 -4.98 27.80 9.55
C TYR A 140 -5.86 26.88 8.71
N SER A 141 -5.70 26.93 7.38
CA SER A 141 -6.41 26.01 6.49
C SER A 141 -5.85 24.59 6.54
N HIS A 142 -4.56 24.43 6.87
CA HIS A 142 -3.87 23.15 6.86
C HIS A 142 -2.90 23.03 8.05
N CYS A 143 -2.64 21.79 8.44
CA CYS A 143 -1.64 21.45 9.45
C CYS A 143 -0.81 20.23 9.01
N TRP A 144 0.41 20.15 9.54
CA TRP A 144 1.20 18.93 9.58
C TRP A 144 0.78 18.05 10.74
N ILE A 145 0.65 16.76 10.48
CA ILE A 145 0.46 15.71 11.46
C ILE A 145 1.70 14.81 11.43
N LEU A 146 2.38 14.70 12.57
CA LEU A 146 3.43 13.70 12.78
C LEU A 146 2.81 12.53 13.54
N TYR A 147 3.03 11.32 13.06
CA TYR A 147 2.37 10.13 13.59
C TYR A 147 3.25 8.89 13.51
N VAL A 148 2.82 7.80 14.13
CA VAL A 148 3.50 6.51 14.07
C VAL A 148 2.79 5.58 13.09
N PHE A 149 3.55 4.93 12.20
CA PHE A 149 3.07 3.80 11.40
C PHE A 149 2.84 2.56 12.29
N HIS A 150 1.82 2.61 13.14
CA HIS A 150 1.56 1.64 14.21
C HIS A 150 1.19 0.24 13.71
N LEU A 151 0.62 0.12 12.50
CA LEU A 151 0.32 -1.17 11.86
C LEU A 151 1.48 -1.73 11.02
N ASN A 152 2.71 -1.34 11.33
CA ASN A 152 3.91 -1.98 10.79
C ASN A 152 4.21 -3.28 11.56
N THR A 153 4.56 -4.34 10.83
CA THR A 153 4.67 -5.72 11.34
C THR A 153 5.77 -5.98 12.39
N ASP A 154 6.62 -5.02 12.71
CA ASP A 154 7.83 -5.27 13.53
C ASP A 154 8.21 -4.11 14.45
N LEU A 155 7.27 -3.29 14.91
CA LEU A 155 7.57 -2.13 15.78
C LEU A 155 8.27 -2.52 17.09
N ASP A 156 7.76 -3.55 17.77
CA ASP A 156 8.36 -4.05 19.00
C ASP A 156 9.82 -4.46 18.80
N LYS A 157 10.11 -5.20 17.72
CA LYS A 157 11.47 -5.65 17.40
C LYS A 157 12.35 -4.46 17.00
N LEU A 158 11.78 -3.50 16.28
CA LEU A 158 12.49 -2.31 15.83
C LEU A 158 12.94 -1.44 17.00
N TRP A 159 12.11 -1.29 18.03
CA TRP A 159 12.37 -0.42 19.18
C TRP A 159 13.12 -1.12 20.31
N LYS A 160 12.80 -2.38 20.62
CA LYS A 160 13.43 -3.12 21.73
C LYS A 160 14.82 -3.66 21.38
N ASP A 161 15.07 -4.02 20.11
CA ASP A 161 16.37 -4.53 19.66
C ASP A 161 16.69 -4.07 18.23
N PRO A 162 17.12 -2.80 18.04
CA PRO A 162 17.46 -2.25 16.73
C PRO A 162 18.55 -3.07 16.00
N ALA A 163 19.45 -3.71 16.74
CA ALA A 163 20.53 -4.53 16.18
C ALA A 163 20.02 -5.86 15.59
N ARG A 164 18.91 -6.40 16.11
CA ARG A 164 18.21 -7.56 15.55
C ARG A 164 17.08 -7.21 14.58
N SER A 165 16.73 -5.93 14.46
CA SER A 165 15.73 -5.48 13.49
C SER A 165 16.07 -5.93 12.06
N LYS A 166 15.07 -6.52 11.39
CA LYS A 166 15.14 -6.92 9.98
C LYS A 166 14.86 -5.75 9.03
N LEU A 167 15.19 -4.52 9.43
CA LEU A 167 15.01 -3.33 8.60
C LEU A 167 15.74 -3.53 7.25
N LYS A 168 14.96 -3.54 6.17
CA LYS A 168 15.47 -3.63 4.80
C LYS A 168 16.00 -2.26 4.39
N ALA A 169 17.24 -2.19 3.92
CA ALA A 169 17.83 -0.93 3.43
C ALA A 169 17.15 -0.38 2.17
N LYS A 170 16.52 -1.27 1.37
CA LYS A 170 15.80 -0.91 0.14
C LYS A 170 14.40 -1.50 0.13
N VAL A 171 13.46 -0.77 -0.46
CA VAL A 171 12.04 -1.13 -0.66
C VAL A 171 11.69 -1.14 -2.14
N ARG A 172 10.73 -1.99 -2.52
CA ARG A 172 10.18 -1.98 -3.89
C ARG A 172 9.24 -0.79 -4.03
N VAL A 173 9.44 0.01 -5.07
CA VAL A 173 8.63 1.22 -5.30
C VAL A 173 7.63 0.96 -6.42
N PRO A 174 6.32 1.24 -6.24
CA PRO A 174 5.30 0.92 -7.24
C PRO A 174 5.58 1.51 -8.63
N ARG A 175 6.10 2.75 -8.67
CA ARG A 175 6.41 3.48 -9.91
C ARG A 175 7.65 2.95 -10.66
N LEU A 176 8.48 2.13 -10.02
CA LEU A 176 9.75 1.63 -10.59
C LEU A 176 9.63 0.22 -11.19
N LYS A 177 8.41 -0.24 -11.54
CA LYS A 177 8.13 -1.53 -12.21
C LYS A 177 8.92 -2.73 -11.65
N GLY A 178 8.97 -2.85 -10.32
CA GLY A 178 9.66 -3.94 -9.61
C GLY A 178 11.07 -3.61 -9.10
N GLY A 179 11.62 -2.47 -9.50
CA GLY A 179 12.87 -1.93 -8.97
C GLY A 179 12.80 -1.54 -7.50
N LYS A 180 13.98 -1.39 -6.87
CA LYS A 180 14.12 -1.10 -5.44
C LYS A 180 14.87 0.22 -5.23
N MET A 181 14.42 1.00 -4.24
CA MET A 181 15.04 2.26 -3.83
C MET A 181 15.40 2.23 -2.34
N GLY A 182 16.42 2.99 -1.94
CA GLY A 182 16.79 3.12 -0.53
C GLY A 182 15.63 3.66 0.30
N VAL A 183 15.39 3.13 1.51
CA VAL A 183 14.24 3.53 2.34
C VAL A 183 14.19 5.03 2.62
N LEU A 184 15.35 5.66 2.81
CA LEU A 184 15.47 7.10 3.07
C LEU A 184 15.25 7.97 1.83
N ALA A 185 15.34 7.39 0.63
CA ALA A 185 14.98 8.04 -0.63
C ALA A 185 13.50 7.79 -1.02
N THR A 186 12.68 7.31 -0.07
CA THR A 186 11.25 7.03 -0.26
C THR A 186 10.44 7.48 0.95
N ARG A 187 9.10 7.47 0.80
CA ARG A 187 8.13 7.66 1.88
C ARG A 187 7.54 6.32 2.38
N SER A 188 8.31 5.22 2.32
CA SER A 188 7.85 3.93 2.80
C SER A 188 7.61 3.96 4.32
N PRO A 189 6.59 3.26 4.85
CA PRO A 189 6.42 3.14 6.31
C PRO A 189 7.50 2.26 6.97
N HIS A 190 8.20 1.40 6.22
CA HIS A 190 9.25 0.52 6.75
C HIS A 190 10.59 1.26 6.89
N ARG A 191 10.77 1.99 8.00
CA ARG A 191 11.90 2.89 8.26
C ARG A 191 12.52 2.65 9.65
N PRO A 192 13.74 3.13 9.93
CA PRO A 192 14.34 3.03 11.27
C PRO A 192 13.45 3.66 12.36
N ASN A 193 12.96 4.87 12.10
CA ASN A 193 11.96 5.54 12.91
C ASN A 193 10.67 5.59 12.08
N PRO A 194 9.63 4.82 12.45
CA PRO A 194 8.41 4.67 11.66
C PRO A 194 7.48 5.89 11.85
N ILE A 195 8.05 7.08 11.68
CA ILE A 195 7.35 8.36 11.76
C ILE A 195 6.82 8.72 10.38
N GLY A 196 5.51 8.94 10.32
CA GLY A 196 4.82 9.51 9.17
C GLY A 196 4.69 11.01 9.29
N LEU A 197 4.52 11.67 8.15
CA LEU A 197 4.31 13.11 8.03
C LEU A 197 3.23 13.33 6.97
N SER A 198 2.11 13.93 7.39
CA SER A 198 0.98 14.20 6.51
C SER A 198 0.54 15.64 6.65
N VAL A 199 0.31 16.30 5.52
CA VAL A 199 -0.42 17.58 5.49
C VAL A 199 -1.90 17.24 5.36
N ALA A 200 -2.73 17.86 6.19
CA ALA A 200 -4.18 17.69 6.15
C ALA A 200 -4.86 19.05 6.22
N LYS A 201 -6.06 19.15 5.65
CA LYS A 201 -6.90 20.34 5.78
C LYS A 201 -7.57 20.31 7.16
N VAL A 202 -7.54 21.44 7.85
CA VAL A 202 -8.24 21.65 9.12
C VAL A 202 -9.68 22.04 8.79
N GLU A 203 -10.63 21.18 9.14
CA GLU A 203 -12.06 21.44 8.91
C GLU A 203 -12.71 22.10 10.13
N ALA A 204 -12.39 21.61 11.33
CA ALA A 204 -12.91 22.16 12.59
C ALA A 204 -12.03 21.78 13.79
N VAL A 205 -12.04 22.62 14.81
CA VAL A 205 -11.40 22.37 16.12
C VAL A 205 -12.46 22.49 17.20
N ASP A 206 -12.56 21.51 18.09
CA ASP A 206 -13.47 21.56 19.23
C ASP A 206 -12.91 20.83 20.45
N GLY A 207 -12.68 21.56 21.54
CA GLY A 207 -12.10 21.01 22.78
C GLY A 207 -10.76 20.29 22.55
N HIS A 208 -10.75 18.97 22.80
CA HIS A 208 -9.57 18.11 22.60
C HIS A 208 -9.59 17.38 21.26
N ALA A 209 -10.44 17.80 20.32
CA ALA A 209 -10.61 17.13 19.04
C ALA A 209 -10.36 18.07 17.84
N LEU A 210 -9.85 17.50 16.77
CA LEU A 210 -9.54 18.17 15.51
C LEU A 210 -10.10 17.33 14.36
N LEU A 211 -11.04 17.90 13.59
CA LEU A 211 -11.54 17.29 12.36
C LEU A 211 -10.67 17.69 11.18
N LEU A 212 -10.19 16.69 10.45
CA LEU A 212 -9.30 16.82 9.30
C LEU A 212 -9.90 16.21 8.04
N SER A 213 -9.52 16.76 6.89
CA SER A 213 -9.76 16.14 5.58
C SER A 213 -8.48 16.06 4.72
N GLY A 214 -8.54 15.27 3.64
CA GLY A 214 -7.38 14.98 2.81
C GLY A 214 -6.34 14.08 3.48
N VAL A 215 -6.74 13.27 4.47
CA VAL A 215 -5.81 12.45 5.26
C VAL A 215 -5.42 11.14 4.55
N ASP A 216 -4.25 10.61 4.91
CA ASP A 216 -3.75 9.27 4.55
C ASP A 216 -3.46 8.43 5.80
N LEU A 217 -4.29 8.61 6.84
CA LEU A 217 -4.11 8.02 8.17
C LEU A 217 -5.09 6.87 8.36
N VAL A 218 -4.61 5.70 8.80
CA VAL A 218 -5.48 4.57 9.18
C VAL A 218 -6.04 4.76 10.59
N ASP A 219 -7.22 4.23 10.85
CA ASP A 219 -7.87 4.27 12.17
C ASP A 219 -6.95 3.71 13.26
N GLY A 220 -6.98 4.33 14.44
CA GLY A 220 -6.10 3.99 15.56
C GLY A 220 -4.68 4.57 15.48
N THR A 221 -4.36 5.37 14.46
CA THR A 221 -3.02 5.94 14.30
C THR A 221 -2.62 6.84 15.49
N PRO A 222 -1.50 6.55 16.20
CA PRO A 222 -1.00 7.41 17.26
C PRO A 222 -0.37 8.68 16.68
N VAL A 223 -0.84 9.84 17.16
CA VAL A 223 -0.31 11.16 16.78
C VAL A 223 0.79 11.55 17.75
N LEU A 224 1.93 12.00 17.22
CA LEU A 224 3.06 12.48 17.98
C LEU A 224 3.04 14.00 18.14
N ASP A 225 2.63 14.72 17.09
CA ASP A 225 2.67 16.18 17.07
C ASP A 225 1.77 16.77 15.96
N ILE A 226 1.35 18.01 16.14
CA ILE A 226 0.54 18.78 15.19
C ILE A 226 1.17 20.16 15.04
N LYS A 227 1.41 20.60 13.80
CA LYS A 227 2.00 21.92 13.52
C LYS A 227 1.21 22.65 12.45
N PRO A 228 1.03 23.98 12.52
CA PRO A 228 0.40 24.73 11.44
C PRO A 228 1.24 24.60 10.16
N TYR A 229 0.57 24.48 9.02
CA TYR A 229 1.24 24.55 7.72
C TYR A 229 1.48 26.01 7.34
N LEU A 230 2.72 26.36 7.02
CA LEU A 230 3.13 27.72 6.70
C LEU A 230 3.61 27.78 5.24
N PRO A 231 2.79 28.26 4.28
CA PRO A 231 3.14 28.22 2.86
C PRO A 231 4.49 28.88 2.52
N TYR A 232 4.86 29.97 3.20
CA TYR A 232 6.12 30.67 2.95
C TYR A 232 7.37 29.85 3.34
N SER A 233 7.23 28.89 4.26
CA SER A 233 8.34 28.08 4.78
C SER A 233 8.28 26.65 4.29
N ASP A 234 7.09 26.07 4.22
CA ASP A 234 6.86 24.66 3.89
C ASP A 234 6.73 24.41 2.38
N SER A 235 6.46 25.46 1.59
CA SER A 235 6.37 25.37 0.13
C SER A 235 7.68 25.82 -0.53
N VAL A 236 8.47 24.86 -1.00
CA VAL A 236 9.72 25.13 -1.71
C VAL A 236 9.43 25.28 -3.21
N LYS A 237 9.41 26.51 -3.71
CA LYS A 237 9.27 26.80 -5.14
C LYS A 237 10.44 26.20 -5.93
N GLY A 238 10.14 25.47 -7.01
CA GLY A 238 11.16 24.87 -7.87
C GLY A 238 11.77 23.56 -7.34
N ALA A 239 11.17 22.94 -6.32
CA ALA A 239 11.58 21.62 -5.87
C ALA A 239 11.53 20.58 -7.02
N ALA A 240 12.59 19.80 -7.18
CA ALA A 240 12.70 18.77 -8.22
C ALA A 240 12.57 17.36 -7.64
N VAL A 241 12.13 16.43 -8.46
CA VAL A 241 12.04 14.99 -8.12
C VAL A 241 12.78 14.16 -9.16
N PRO A 242 13.25 12.94 -8.83
CA PRO A 242 13.80 12.03 -9.83
C PRO A 242 12.79 11.68 -10.93
N ASN A 243 13.25 11.48 -12.16
CA ASN A 243 12.41 11.25 -13.35
C ASN A 243 11.41 10.08 -13.21
N TRP A 244 11.71 9.08 -12.40
CA TRP A 244 10.80 7.95 -12.16
C TRP A 244 9.55 8.31 -11.32
N LEU A 245 9.53 9.51 -10.71
CA LEU A 245 8.37 10.08 -10.03
C LEU A 245 7.55 11.01 -10.91
N GLU A 246 8.13 11.60 -11.95
CA GLU A 246 7.54 12.64 -12.83
C GLU A 246 6.38 12.15 -13.70
N VAL A 247 6.07 10.85 -13.71
CA VAL A 247 4.95 10.31 -14.48
C VAL A 247 3.63 10.61 -13.75
N ASP A 248 2.95 11.67 -14.18
CA ASP A 248 1.60 12.01 -13.73
C ASP A 248 0.62 10.86 -14.04
N GLY A 249 -0.34 10.64 -13.14
CA GLY A 249 -1.42 9.67 -13.34
C GLY A 249 -1.02 8.19 -13.38
N ALA A 250 0.27 7.83 -13.26
CA ALA A 250 0.75 6.46 -13.45
C ALA A 250 0.10 5.38 -12.56
N LEU A 251 -0.58 5.77 -11.48
CA LEU A 251 -1.27 4.86 -10.56
C LEU A 251 -2.80 5.07 -10.53
N ALA A 252 -3.31 6.10 -11.18
CA ALA A 252 -4.74 6.33 -11.28
C ALA A 252 -5.39 5.18 -12.05
N VAL A 253 -6.65 4.89 -11.72
CA VAL A 253 -7.50 3.98 -12.50
C VAL A 253 -8.18 4.77 -13.60
N GLU A 254 -8.65 4.08 -14.65
CA GLU A 254 -9.29 4.74 -15.79
C GLU A 254 -10.68 5.29 -15.43
N SER A 255 -11.47 4.48 -14.73
CA SER A 255 -12.82 4.85 -14.31
C SER A 255 -13.27 4.05 -13.09
N VAL A 256 -14.28 4.58 -12.39
CA VAL A 256 -14.97 3.90 -11.28
C VAL A 256 -16.46 3.94 -11.55
N HIS A 257 -17.08 2.76 -11.64
CA HIS A 257 -18.50 2.58 -11.87
C HIS A 257 -19.16 1.85 -10.68
N PHE A 258 -20.38 2.25 -10.36
CA PHE A 258 -21.19 1.66 -9.30
C PHE A 258 -22.30 0.82 -9.91
N SER A 259 -22.50 -0.41 -9.42
CA SER A 259 -23.65 -1.23 -9.80
C SER A 259 -24.94 -0.70 -9.13
N GLU A 260 -26.09 -0.93 -9.75
CA GLU A 260 -27.40 -0.63 -9.11
C GLU A 260 -27.55 -1.39 -7.78
N HIS A 261 -27.03 -2.62 -7.73
CA HIS A 261 -27.02 -3.43 -6.51
C HIS A 261 -26.24 -2.74 -5.38
N PHE A 262 -25.04 -2.21 -5.68
CA PHE A 262 -24.24 -1.47 -4.71
C PHE A 262 -24.99 -0.24 -4.19
N MET A 263 -25.67 0.53 -5.06
CA MET A 263 -26.41 1.73 -4.63
C MET A 263 -27.49 1.37 -3.60
N SER A 264 -28.23 0.28 -3.85
CA SER A 264 -29.26 -0.23 -2.93
C SER A 264 -28.66 -0.76 -1.62
N ALA A 265 -27.56 -1.52 -1.71
CA ALA A 265 -26.86 -2.07 -0.55
C ALA A 265 -26.24 -0.97 0.32
N LEU A 266 -25.63 0.05 -0.29
CA LEU A 266 -25.08 1.21 0.41
C LEU A 266 -26.17 1.98 1.14
N SER A 267 -27.32 2.24 0.50
CA SER A 267 -28.46 2.90 1.14
C SER A 267 -28.92 2.15 2.40
N THR A 268 -29.00 0.81 2.31
CA THR A 268 -29.33 -0.05 3.46
C THR A 268 -28.28 0.06 4.56
N CYS A 269 -26.99 -0.11 4.24
CA CYS A 269 -25.89 0.01 5.19
C CYS A 269 -25.84 1.40 5.85
N TRP A 270 -26.10 2.46 5.07
CA TRP A 270 -26.06 3.84 5.52
C TRP A 270 -27.00 4.10 6.69
N THR A 271 -28.20 3.49 6.68
CA THR A 271 -29.15 3.64 7.79
C THR A 271 -28.58 3.25 9.15
N HIS A 272 -27.64 2.30 9.16
CA HIS A 272 -26.97 1.80 10.36
C HIS A 272 -25.75 2.63 10.77
N VAL A 273 -25.01 3.20 9.82
CA VAL A 273 -23.74 3.91 10.11
C VAL A 273 -23.85 5.44 10.18
N GLN A 274 -24.93 6.04 9.64
CA GLN A 274 -25.10 7.49 9.50
C GLN A 274 -24.88 8.30 10.79
N GLN A 275 -25.19 7.72 11.95
CA GLN A 275 -25.04 8.42 13.24
C GLN A 275 -23.58 8.55 13.69
N GLN A 276 -22.71 7.67 13.21
CA GLN A 276 -21.29 7.58 13.59
C GLN A 276 -20.35 7.98 12.45
N SER A 277 -20.87 8.10 11.22
CA SER A 277 -20.11 8.43 10.03
C SER A 277 -19.56 9.85 10.08
N LEU A 278 -18.38 10.10 9.51
CA LEU A 278 -17.81 11.44 9.32
C LEU A 278 -18.44 12.19 8.13
N TYR A 279 -19.43 11.60 7.47
CA TYR A 279 -20.06 12.11 6.25
C TYR A 279 -21.54 12.42 6.50
N ALA A 280 -22.05 13.42 5.79
CA ALA A 280 -23.41 13.93 5.95
C ALA A 280 -24.47 13.06 5.28
N SER A 281 -24.11 12.37 4.19
CA SER A 281 -25.02 11.56 3.38
C SER A 281 -24.34 10.37 2.73
N ALA A 282 -25.16 9.41 2.29
CA ALA A 282 -24.70 8.26 1.51
C ALA A 282 -24.04 8.70 0.19
N ASP A 283 -24.53 9.78 -0.43
CA ASP A 283 -23.97 10.34 -1.67
C ASP A 283 -22.55 10.87 -1.44
N GLU A 284 -22.33 11.62 -0.35
CA GLU A 284 -20.98 12.10 0.02
C GLU A 284 -20.03 10.93 0.31
N PHE A 285 -20.53 9.88 0.96
CA PHE A 285 -19.76 8.67 1.21
C PHE A 285 -19.44 7.89 -0.08
N GLN A 286 -20.36 7.86 -1.04
CA GLN A 286 -20.12 7.29 -2.36
C GLN A 286 -19.04 8.08 -3.12
N ASP A 287 -19.04 9.41 -3.04
CA ASP A 287 -17.99 10.24 -3.63
C ASP A 287 -16.61 9.97 -2.99
N LEU A 288 -16.56 9.74 -1.67
CA LEU A 288 -15.36 9.25 -1.01
C LEU A 288 -14.89 7.93 -1.63
N ILE A 289 -15.78 6.93 -1.73
CA ILE A 289 -15.43 5.62 -2.31
C ILE A 289 -14.87 5.80 -3.72
N LYS A 290 -15.50 6.65 -4.53
CA LYS A 290 -15.06 6.96 -5.89
C LYS A 290 -13.63 7.52 -5.91
N GLN A 291 -13.34 8.50 -5.06
CA GLN A 291 -12.01 9.10 -4.96
C GLN A 291 -10.96 8.10 -4.46
N VAL A 292 -11.28 7.30 -3.44
CA VAL A 292 -10.36 6.28 -2.90
C VAL A 292 -10.00 5.26 -3.98
N LEU A 293 -11.01 4.73 -4.66
CA LEU A 293 -10.81 3.73 -5.71
C LEU A 293 -10.14 4.30 -6.96
N SER A 294 -10.29 5.61 -7.21
CA SER A 294 -9.55 6.29 -8.28
C SER A 294 -8.03 6.19 -8.12
N TRP A 295 -7.56 6.01 -6.88
CA TRP A 295 -6.15 5.88 -6.51
C TRP A 295 -5.84 4.54 -5.83
N ASP A 296 -6.48 3.46 -6.27
CA ASP A 296 -6.36 2.11 -5.70
C ASP A 296 -4.91 1.73 -5.32
N ILE A 297 -4.73 1.17 -4.13
CA ILE A 297 -3.42 0.93 -3.53
C ILE A 297 -2.65 -0.26 -4.13
N ARG A 298 -3.18 -1.00 -5.12
CA ARG A 298 -2.45 -2.09 -5.75
C ARG A 298 -1.46 -1.57 -6.77
N SER A 299 -0.44 -2.36 -7.08
CA SER A 299 0.48 -2.06 -8.17
C SER A 299 -0.17 -2.38 -9.52
N ILE A 300 0.28 -1.73 -10.60
CA ILE A 300 -0.20 -1.98 -11.97
C ILE A 300 -0.10 -3.48 -12.32
N SER A 301 0.98 -4.14 -11.88
CA SER A 301 1.16 -5.59 -12.10
C SER A 301 0.15 -6.45 -11.34
N GLN A 302 -0.32 -6.01 -10.16
CA GLN A 302 -1.35 -6.74 -9.40
C GLN A 302 -2.73 -6.55 -10.01
N ARG A 303 -2.99 -5.38 -10.63
CA ARG A 303 -4.26 -5.12 -11.32
C ARG A 303 -4.40 -5.95 -12.61
N THR A 304 -3.28 -6.23 -13.28
CA THR A 304 -3.25 -6.97 -14.56
C THR A 304 -3.11 -8.49 -14.43
N ARG A 305 -2.86 -9.02 -13.23
CA ARG A 305 -2.78 -10.47 -12.98
C ARG A 305 -4.08 -11.00 -12.36
N PRO A 306 -4.65 -12.11 -12.85
CA PRO A 306 -5.74 -12.80 -12.15
C PRO A 306 -5.15 -13.47 -10.90
N HIS A 307 -5.31 -12.85 -9.73
CA HIS A 307 -4.90 -13.43 -8.46
C HIS A 307 -5.98 -14.39 -7.93
N GLN A 308 -5.69 -15.68 -7.83
CA GLN A 308 -6.36 -16.53 -6.83
C GLN A 308 -5.85 -16.09 -5.45
N VAL A 309 -6.76 -15.72 -4.56
CA VAL A 309 -6.45 -15.50 -3.14
C VAL A 309 -7.19 -16.58 -2.36
N SER A 310 -6.45 -17.57 -1.84
CA SER A 310 -6.91 -18.39 -0.73
C SER A 310 -6.70 -17.59 0.56
N MET A 311 -7.78 -17.41 1.33
CA MET A 311 -7.70 -16.99 2.72
C MET A 311 -7.37 -18.24 3.54
N GLU A 312 -6.09 -18.48 3.82
CA GLU A 312 -5.71 -19.33 4.95
C GLU A 312 -5.20 -18.43 6.08
N ALA A 313 -5.90 -18.51 7.20
CA ALA A 313 -5.54 -17.87 8.46
C ALA A 313 -4.35 -18.62 9.07
N ASP A 314 -3.13 -18.23 8.72
CA ASP A 314 -1.94 -18.77 9.36
C ASP A 314 -1.41 -17.85 10.46
N ALA A 315 -1.67 -18.28 11.68
CA ALA A 315 -0.95 -17.91 12.88
C ALA A 315 0.49 -18.45 12.82
N ASN A 316 1.33 -17.93 11.91
CA ASN A 316 2.78 -17.92 12.12
C ASN A 316 3.46 -16.92 11.18
N GLY A 317 4.26 -16.03 11.77
CA GLY A 317 4.98 -14.99 11.04
C GLY A 317 6.06 -15.55 10.11
N HIS A 318 5.68 -15.85 8.87
CA HIS A 318 6.61 -16.05 7.76
C HIS A 318 6.18 -15.22 6.56
N CYS A 319 7.10 -14.38 6.08
CA CYS A 319 6.91 -13.62 4.85
C CYS A 319 7.03 -14.61 3.69
N GLY A 320 5.90 -14.98 3.08
CA GLY A 320 5.84 -15.95 1.99
C GLY A 320 6.81 -15.60 0.85
N GLU A 321 7.62 -16.59 0.50
CA GLU A 321 8.31 -16.72 -0.78
C GLU A 321 7.28 -17.25 -1.78
N ASP A 322 7.20 -16.62 -2.95
CA ASP A 322 6.33 -17.07 -4.05
C ASP A 322 6.85 -18.43 -4.56
N THR A 323 6.17 -19.52 -4.23
CA THR A 323 6.31 -20.82 -4.90
C THR A 323 5.25 -20.94 -5.99
N GLU A 324 5.71 -21.03 -7.24
CA GLU A 324 4.89 -21.34 -8.41
C GLU A 324 4.61 -22.85 -8.43
N ASP A 325 3.34 -23.25 -8.33
CA ASP A 325 2.90 -24.58 -8.74
C ASP A 325 1.69 -24.43 -9.67
N ASP A 326 1.78 -25.09 -10.81
CA ASP A 326 0.91 -24.96 -11.98
C ASP A 326 -0.05 -26.15 -12.04
N HIS A 327 -1.37 -25.94 -11.90
CA HIS A 327 -2.38 -26.85 -12.46
C HIS A 327 -3.76 -26.17 -12.69
N ARG A 328 -4.06 -25.98 -13.98
CA ARG A 328 -5.33 -26.21 -14.72
C ARG A 328 -6.70 -25.79 -14.12
N ASP A 329 -7.28 -24.83 -14.85
CA ASP A 329 -8.68 -24.75 -15.34
C ASP A 329 -9.84 -24.74 -14.33
N ALA A 330 -10.35 -23.54 -14.02
CA ALA A 330 -11.74 -23.31 -13.62
C ALA A 330 -12.16 -21.83 -13.78
N GLY A 331 -13.09 -21.57 -14.72
CA GLY A 331 -14.11 -20.51 -14.63
C GLY A 331 -13.68 -19.03 -14.71
N ARG A 332 -14.23 -18.31 -15.70
CA ARG A 332 -14.28 -16.83 -15.75
C ARG A 332 -14.98 -16.25 -14.50
N CYS A 333 -14.28 -16.08 -13.39
CA CYS A 333 -14.75 -15.29 -12.26
C CYS A 333 -13.62 -14.35 -11.84
N GLY A 334 -13.77 -13.07 -12.15
CA GLY A 334 -12.77 -12.05 -11.80
C GLY A 334 -12.61 -11.92 -10.28
N VAL A 335 -11.37 -11.68 -9.85
CA VAL A 335 -10.99 -11.47 -8.44
C VAL A 335 -11.87 -10.38 -7.81
N VAL A 336 -12.46 -10.68 -6.67
CA VAL A 336 -13.20 -9.70 -5.85
C VAL A 336 -12.25 -9.12 -4.81
N TYR A 337 -12.29 -7.80 -4.71
CA TYR A 337 -11.48 -7.01 -3.82
C TYR A 337 -12.34 -6.27 -2.80
N HIS A 338 -11.76 -6.00 -1.64
CA HIS A 338 -12.47 -5.42 -0.50
C HIS A 338 -11.81 -4.11 -0.07
N LEU A 339 -12.62 -3.10 0.22
CA LEU A 339 -12.24 -1.78 0.73
C LEU A 339 -13.09 -1.50 1.98
N HIS A 340 -12.45 -1.39 3.14
CA HIS A 340 -13.15 -1.20 4.41
C HIS A 340 -13.13 0.27 4.82
N LEU A 341 -14.30 0.91 4.83
CA LEU A 341 -14.48 2.31 5.22
C LEU A 341 -15.59 2.43 6.26
N GLU A 342 -15.30 3.02 7.42
CA GLU A 342 -16.27 3.27 8.51
C GLU A 342 -17.17 2.08 8.88
N GLY A 343 -16.63 0.85 8.80
CA GLY A 343 -17.36 -0.38 9.11
C GLY A 343 -18.20 -0.93 7.95
N ILE A 344 -18.16 -0.31 6.77
CA ILE A 344 -18.70 -0.85 5.53
C ILE A 344 -17.57 -1.54 4.74
N ASP A 345 -17.77 -2.79 4.37
CA ASP A 345 -16.97 -3.49 3.37
C ASP A 345 -17.53 -3.25 1.97
N VAL A 346 -16.75 -2.57 1.15
CA VAL A 346 -17.05 -2.26 -0.25
C VAL A 346 -16.34 -3.29 -1.14
N SER A 347 -17.13 -4.15 -1.78
CA SER A 347 -16.64 -5.17 -2.70
C SER A 347 -16.59 -4.64 -4.14
N TYR A 348 -15.45 -4.80 -4.80
CA TYR A 348 -15.24 -4.32 -6.18
C TYR A 348 -14.37 -5.26 -7.02
N ARG A 349 -14.42 -5.07 -8.34
CA ARG A 349 -13.58 -5.78 -9.31
C ARG A 349 -12.80 -4.79 -10.15
N ILE A 350 -11.63 -5.21 -10.61
CA ILE A 350 -10.82 -4.46 -11.58
C ILE A 350 -10.81 -5.24 -12.88
N ASP A 351 -11.11 -4.59 -14.00
CA ASP A 351 -11.05 -5.19 -15.32
C ASP A 351 -9.67 -5.06 -15.99
N GLN A 352 -9.52 -5.58 -17.22
CA GLN A 352 -8.26 -5.52 -17.97
C GLN A 352 -7.84 -4.10 -18.38
N GLY A 353 -8.80 -3.16 -18.45
CA GLY A 353 -8.58 -1.75 -18.75
C GLY A 353 -8.25 -0.91 -17.51
N SER A 354 -8.08 -1.53 -16.33
CA SER A 354 -7.99 -0.83 -15.05
C SER A 354 -9.23 0.01 -14.72
N ASN A 355 -10.41 -0.37 -15.24
CA ASN A 355 -11.68 0.16 -14.75
C ASN A 355 -12.09 -0.59 -13.50
N ILE A 356 -12.70 0.13 -12.57
CA ILE A 356 -13.24 -0.43 -11.34
C ILE A 356 -14.76 -0.53 -11.45
N VAL A 357 -15.30 -1.70 -11.13
CA VAL A 357 -16.73 -1.91 -10.95
C VAL A 357 -16.99 -2.29 -9.50
N VAL A 358 -17.61 -1.37 -8.76
CA VAL A 358 -18.07 -1.60 -7.40
C VAL A 358 -19.36 -2.41 -7.45
N LYS A 359 -19.39 -3.54 -6.72
CA LYS A 359 -20.42 -4.57 -6.85
C LYS A 359 -21.40 -4.58 -5.70
N ASP A 360 -20.93 -4.43 -4.48
CA ASP A 360 -21.72 -4.64 -3.26
C ASP A 360 -21.14 -3.86 -2.08
N ALA A 361 -21.96 -3.64 -1.06
CA ALA A 361 -21.60 -3.01 0.21
C ALA A 361 -22.23 -3.80 1.37
N THR A 362 -21.43 -4.21 2.36
CA THR A 362 -21.92 -4.97 3.50
C THR A 362 -21.40 -4.39 4.82
N LEU A 363 -22.16 -4.57 5.91
CA LEU A 363 -21.72 -4.15 7.23
C LEU A 363 -20.75 -5.18 7.82
N LEU A 364 -19.60 -4.70 8.31
CA LEU A 364 -18.66 -5.53 9.03
C LEU A 364 -19.16 -5.74 10.48
N PRO A 365 -19.14 -7.00 10.99
CA PRO A 365 -19.44 -7.27 12.38
C PRO A 365 -18.37 -6.61 13.28
N ASP A 366 -18.81 -5.99 14.38
CA ASP A 366 -17.99 -5.34 15.42
C ASP A 366 -17.18 -4.09 15.03
N VAL A 367 -17.87 -2.99 14.70
CA VAL A 367 -17.25 -1.65 14.78
C VAL A 367 -18.16 -0.64 15.49
N VAL A 368 -18.60 -0.95 16.72
CA VAL A 368 -19.16 0.08 17.62
C VAL A 368 -18.01 0.71 18.41
N GLN A 369 -17.21 1.54 17.75
CA GLN A 369 -16.38 2.50 18.46
C GLN A 369 -17.21 3.77 18.68
N LYS A 370 -17.21 4.32 19.90
CA LYS A 370 -17.75 5.67 20.14
C LYS A 370 -16.91 6.68 19.33
N ARG A 371 -17.39 7.02 18.13
CA ARG A 371 -16.78 7.99 17.21
C ARG A 371 -17.54 9.30 17.26
N HIS A 372 -16.82 10.41 17.13
CA HIS A 372 -17.45 11.71 16.89
C HIS A 372 -17.84 11.76 15.41
N GLY A 373 -19.08 11.36 15.10
CA GLY A 373 -19.62 11.43 13.75
C GLY A 373 -19.85 12.87 13.29
N TYR A 374 -20.27 13.04 12.04
CA TYR A 374 -20.58 14.30 11.38
C TYR A 374 -21.51 15.18 12.22
N LEU A 375 -22.51 14.59 12.88
CA LEU A 375 -23.46 15.34 13.72
C LEU A 375 -22.79 16.09 14.87
N ALA A 376 -21.67 15.58 15.41
CA ALA A 376 -20.91 16.28 16.44
C ALA A 376 -20.16 17.50 15.89
N TRP A 377 -19.90 17.52 14.58
CA TRP A 377 -19.13 18.56 13.89
C TRP A 377 -19.99 19.52 13.07
N ARG A 378 -21.24 19.18 12.78
CA ARG A 378 -22.13 19.91 11.86
C ARG A 378 -22.19 21.40 12.16
N ASP A 379 -22.32 21.77 13.44
CA ASP A 379 -22.47 23.17 13.84
C ASP A 379 -21.11 23.93 13.86
N LYS A 380 -20.00 23.21 13.74
CA LYS A 380 -18.62 23.72 13.73
C LYS A 380 -18.02 23.78 12.32
N LEU A 381 -18.49 22.91 11.43
CA LEU A 381 -18.27 23.01 9.98
C LEU A 381 -19.02 24.27 9.53
N GLY A 382 -18.32 25.41 9.44
CA GLY A 382 -18.92 26.68 9.07
C GLY A 382 -19.80 26.57 7.82
N SER A 383 -20.78 27.46 7.68
CA SER A 383 -21.83 27.49 6.64
C SER A 383 -21.33 27.61 5.17
N SER A 384 -20.10 27.20 4.87
CA SER A 384 -19.51 27.10 3.53
C SER A 384 -19.83 25.78 2.81
N VAL A 385 -20.82 25.01 3.28
CA VAL A 385 -21.34 23.83 2.59
C VAL A 385 -22.86 23.99 2.40
N LEU A 386 -23.24 24.88 1.49
CA LEU A 386 -24.49 24.83 0.71
C LEU A 386 -24.21 25.34 -0.70
#